data_AF-R7D1S8-F1
#
_entry.id   AF-R7D1S8-F1
#
_cell.length_a   1.000
_cell.length_b   1.000
_cell.length_c   1.000
_cell.angle_alpha   90.00
_cell.angle_beta   90.00
_cell.angle_gamma   90.00
#
_symmetry.space_group_name_H-M   'P 1'
#
loop_
_entity.id
_entity.type
_entity.pdbx_description
1 polymer ?
#
loop_
_entity_poly.entity_id
_entity_poly.type
_entity_poly.pdbx_seq_one_letter_code
_entity_poly.pdbx_strand_id
1 'polypeptide(L)'
;MKRMYILGALLWLCSFVTYAQENLFDRFSEMEGVTSVYVSKAMFSMMSDIKVDGLQLEGIGQKLESLQVLNSEKASVIQKLREAVTGFTPKHGYESLVRVRDDGEKVDILLKKHSNSINEFVVLADEPKEFTLIVITGRMSLQDIQDIIGEKKHK
;
A
#
# COMPACT_ATOMS: atom_id res chain seq x y z
N MET A 1 -18.89 -43.87 -21.41
CA MET A 1 -17.59 -43.99 -20.69
C MET A 1 -16.64 -42.84 -21.01
N LYS A 2 -16.20 -42.61 -22.27
CA LYS A 2 -15.18 -41.60 -22.63
C LYS A 2 -15.52 -40.14 -22.28
N ARG A 3 -16.80 -39.74 -22.42
CA ARG A 3 -17.27 -38.37 -22.10
C ARG A 3 -17.34 -38.07 -20.59
N MET A 4 -17.44 -39.11 -19.75
CA MET A 4 -17.56 -38.95 -18.29
C MET A 4 -16.21 -38.63 -17.65
N TYR A 5 -15.11 -39.12 -18.22
CA TYR A 5 -13.76 -38.78 -17.77
C TYR A 5 -13.36 -37.33 -18.12
N ILE A 6 -13.90 -36.78 -19.21
CA ILE A 6 -13.66 -35.38 -19.61
C ILE A 6 -14.32 -34.41 -18.62
N LEU A 7 -15.54 -34.73 -18.17
CA LEU A 7 -16.25 -33.96 -17.14
C LEU A 7 -15.56 -34.03 -15.76
N GLY A 8 -15.02 -35.19 -15.38
CA GLY A 8 -14.25 -35.35 -14.14
C GLY A 8 -12.91 -34.59 -14.15
N ALA A 9 -12.21 -34.58 -15.29
CA ALA A 9 -10.96 -33.83 -15.45
C ALA A 9 -11.17 -32.30 -15.45
N LEU A 10 -12.28 -31.82 -16.00
CA LEU A 10 -12.63 -30.40 -16.01
C LEU A 10 -12.98 -29.88 -14.61
N LEU A 11 -13.62 -30.70 -13.77
CA LEU A 11 -13.96 -30.33 -12.38
C LEU A 11 -12.73 -30.21 -11.47
N TRP A 12 -11.67 -31.00 -11.72
CA TRP A 12 -10.39 -30.93 -10.99
C TRP A 12 -9.58 -29.67 -11.31
N LEU A 13 -9.75 -29.08 -12.50
CA LEU A 13 -9.08 -27.82 -12.89
C LEU A 13 -9.69 -26.59 -12.20
N CYS A 14 -10.95 -26.65 -11.78
CA CYS A 14 -11.63 -25.52 -11.12
C CYS A 14 -11.24 -25.33 -9.64
N SER A 15 -10.66 -26.34 -8.99
CA SER A 15 -10.25 -26.23 -7.57
C SER A 15 -8.96 -25.42 -7.35
N PHE A 16 -8.31 -24.94 -8.40
CA PHE A 16 -7.06 -24.17 -8.31
C PHE A 16 -7.22 -22.66 -8.50
N VAL A 17 -8.44 -22.13 -8.69
CA VAL A 17 -8.60 -20.73 -9.11
C VAL A 17 -9.68 -19.99 -8.34
N THR A 18 -9.54 -19.88 -7.02
CA THR A 18 -10.10 -18.73 -6.29
C THR A 18 -9.23 -18.36 -5.08
N TYR A 19 -7.93 -18.09 -5.31
CA TYR A 19 -7.32 -17.01 -4.54
C TYR A 19 -7.78 -15.73 -5.21
N ALA A 20 -8.97 -15.25 -4.83
CA ALA A 20 -9.20 -13.82 -4.92
C ALA A 20 -8.04 -13.22 -4.13
N GLN A 21 -7.14 -12.50 -4.80
CA GLN A 21 -6.13 -11.71 -4.14
C GLN A 21 -6.89 -10.60 -3.40
N GLU A 22 -7.46 -10.95 -2.24
CA GLU A 22 -8.02 -9.98 -1.33
C GLU A 22 -6.95 -8.94 -1.07
N ASN A 23 -7.33 -7.68 -1.21
CA ASN A 23 -6.43 -6.58 -0.99
C ASN A 23 -5.90 -6.67 0.45
N LEU A 24 -4.60 -6.48 0.65
CA LEU A 24 -3.96 -6.56 1.97
C LEU A 24 -4.71 -5.64 2.95
N PHE A 25 -5.15 -4.47 2.49
CA PHE A 25 -5.94 -3.57 3.30
C PHE A 25 -7.23 -4.19 3.83
N ASP A 26 -8.08 -4.73 2.95
CA ASP A 26 -9.39 -5.29 3.29
C ASP A 26 -9.27 -6.46 4.28
N ARG A 27 -8.22 -7.28 4.12
CA ARG A 27 -7.96 -8.41 5.00
C ARG A 27 -7.60 -7.99 6.44
N PHE A 28 -6.97 -6.83 6.61
CA PHE A 28 -6.47 -6.39 7.92
C PHE A 28 -7.31 -5.31 8.57
N SER A 29 -8.08 -4.53 7.81
CA SER A 29 -8.88 -3.41 8.32
C SER A 29 -9.93 -3.82 9.35
N GLU A 30 -10.48 -5.04 9.24
CA GLU A 30 -11.50 -5.55 10.17
C GLU A 30 -10.93 -6.38 11.34
N MET A 31 -9.60 -6.55 11.43
CA MET A 31 -9.00 -7.33 12.50
C MET A 31 -8.93 -6.57 13.83
N GLU A 32 -9.27 -7.26 14.92
CA GLU A 32 -9.15 -6.71 16.27
C GLU A 32 -7.68 -6.36 16.61
N GLY A 33 -7.46 -5.11 17.01
CA GLY A 33 -6.13 -4.56 17.31
C GLY A 33 -5.46 -3.91 16.09
N VAL A 34 -6.21 -3.66 15.01
CA VAL A 34 -5.78 -2.84 13.87
C VAL A 34 -6.50 -1.50 13.91
N THR A 35 -5.75 -0.41 13.79
CA THR A 35 -6.29 0.88 13.41
C THR A 35 -6.17 1.02 11.89
N SER A 36 -7.31 1.14 11.21
CA SER A 36 -7.37 1.28 9.77
C SER A 36 -7.95 2.63 9.37
N VAL A 37 -7.28 3.34 8.46
CA VAL A 37 -7.78 4.58 7.86
C VAL A 37 -7.82 4.40 6.34
N TYR A 38 -8.96 4.73 5.74
CA TYR A 38 -9.12 4.78 4.28
C TYR A 38 -9.63 6.16 3.88
N VAL A 39 -8.94 6.80 2.94
CA VAL A 39 -9.35 8.06 2.32
C VAL A 39 -9.46 7.83 0.82
N SER A 40 -10.63 8.10 0.27
CA SER A 40 -10.91 7.95 -1.16
C SER A 40 -10.64 9.23 -1.93
N LYS A 41 -10.52 9.11 -3.26
CA LYS A 41 -10.50 10.24 -4.18
C LYS A 41 -11.61 11.25 -3.92
N ALA A 42 -12.82 10.79 -3.65
CA ALA A 42 -13.95 11.68 -3.42
C ALA A 42 -13.68 12.61 -2.23
N MET A 43 -13.09 12.09 -1.15
CA MET A 43 -12.70 12.90 -0.01
C MET A 43 -11.59 13.89 -0.35
N PHE A 44 -10.57 13.46 -1.11
CA PHE A 44 -9.51 14.35 -1.57
C PHE A 44 -10.02 15.46 -2.49
N SER A 45 -10.97 15.17 -3.36
CA SER A 45 -11.58 16.17 -4.25
C SER A 45 -12.47 17.16 -3.48
N MET A 46 -13.02 16.77 -2.34
CA MET A 46 -13.79 17.65 -1.44
C MET A 46 -12.87 18.55 -0.60
N MET A 47 -11.65 18.10 -0.30
CA MET A 47 -10.62 18.92 0.34
C MET A 47 -10.01 19.87 -0.69
N SER A 48 -10.55 21.08 -0.80
CA SER A 48 -10.12 22.09 -1.77
C SER A 48 -8.64 22.49 -1.60
N ASP A 49 -8.12 22.42 -0.37
CA ASP A 49 -6.74 22.74 0.00
C ASP A 49 -6.24 21.78 1.09
N ILE A 50 -5.35 20.84 0.76
CA ILE A 50 -4.62 20.07 1.78
C ILE A 50 -3.48 20.95 2.30
N LYS A 51 -3.73 21.76 3.33
CA LYS A 51 -2.67 22.49 4.05
C LYS A 51 -2.16 21.61 5.18
N VAL A 52 -1.08 20.87 4.93
CA VAL A 52 -0.33 20.18 5.99
C VAL A 52 0.95 20.95 6.22
N ASP A 53 1.00 21.67 7.36
CA ASP A 53 2.20 22.23 7.98
C ASP A 53 3.29 22.78 7.02
N GLY A 54 2.89 23.72 6.15
CA GLY A 54 3.82 24.44 5.28
C GLY A 54 4.11 23.79 3.92
N LEU A 55 3.64 22.56 3.67
CA LEU A 55 3.68 21.95 2.33
C LEU A 55 2.54 22.54 1.48
N GLN A 56 2.88 23.27 0.42
CA GLN A 56 1.91 23.66 -0.60
C GLN A 56 1.54 22.45 -1.45
N LEU A 57 0.55 21.69 -1.00
CA LEU A 57 0.02 20.52 -1.73
C LEU A 57 -1.08 20.92 -2.74
N GLU A 58 -1.03 22.15 -3.25
CA GLU A 58 -1.96 22.63 -4.27
C GLU A 58 -1.88 21.71 -5.50
N GLY A 59 -3.02 21.10 -5.87
CA GLY A 59 -3.12 20.21 -7.02
C GLY A 59 -2.69 18.76 -6.80
N ILE A 60 -2.04 18.42 -5.68
CA ILE A 60 -1.66 17.02 -5.36
C ILE A 60 -2.88 16.22 -4.92
N GLY A 61 -3.79 16.81 -4.15
CA GLY A 61 -5.03 16.15 -3.71
C GLY A 61 -5.86 15.60 -4.89
N GLN A 62 -5.93 16.33 -6.00
CA GLN A 62 -6.67 15.89 -7.20
C GLN A 62 -5.97 14.75 -7.96
N LYS A 63 -4.67 14.55 -7.71
CA LYS A 63 -3.87 13.45 -8.27
C LYS A 63 -3.92 12.20 -7.39
N LEU A 64 -4.35 12.31 -6.13
CA LEU A 64 -4.52 11.16 -5.24
C LEU A 64 -5.81 10.41 -5.58
N GLU A 65 -5.70 9.09 -5.65
CA GLU A 65 -6.85 8.19 -5.86
C GLU A 65 -7.25 7.53 -4.53
N SER A 66 -6.28 7.17 -3.69
CA SER A 66 -6.54 6.60 -2.36
C SER A 66 -5.35 6.73 -1.40
N LEU A 67 -5.66 6.83 -0.11
CA LEU A 67 -4.73 6.62 1.00
C LEU A 67 -5.30 5.52 1.89
N GLN A 68 -4.45 4.56 2.22
CA GLN A 68 -4.75 3.45 3.12
C GLN A 68 -3.68 3.41 4.20
N VAL A 69 -4.09 3.42 5.47
CA VAL A 69 -3.18 3.28 6.61
C VAL A 69 -3.66 2.12 7.45
N LEU A 70 -2.75 1.20 7.74
CA LEU A 70 -2.92 0.15 8.73
C LEU A 70 -1.86 0.31 9.79
N ASN A 71 -2.29 0.40 11.05
CA ASN A 71 -1.42 0.47 12.20
C ASN A 71 -1.83 -0.62 13.20
N SER A 72 -0.85 -1.22 13.87
CA SER A 72 -1.13 -2.16 14.96
C SER A 72 0.01 -2.19 15.97
N GLU A 73 -0.37 -2.22 17.24
CA GLU A 73 0.53 -2.48 18.39
C GLU A 73 0.39 -3.93 18.92
N LYS A 74 -0.55 -4.71 18.37
CA LYS A 74 -0.82 -6.08 18.83
C LYS A 74 0.19 -7.05 18.21
N ALA A 75 1.06 -7.64 19.02
CA ALA A 75 2.15 -8.52 18.57
C ALA A 75 1.74 -9.61 17.57
N SER A 76 0.59 -10.28 17.80
CA SER A 76 0.09 -11.32 16.89
C SER A 76 -0.32 -10.78 15.51
N VAL A 77 -0.79 -9.54 15.45
CA VAL A 77 -1.19 -8.86 14.20
C VAL A 77 0.05 -8.30 13.50
N ILE A 78 0.98 -7.71 14.25
CA ILE A 78 2.28 -7.27 13.74
C ILE A 78 2.99 -8.40 13.01
N GLN A 79 3.03 -9.61 13.58
CA GLN A 79 3.64 -10.76 12.90
C GLN A 79 2.94 -11.08 11.56
N LYS A 80 1.61 -11.06 11.52
CA LYS A 80 0.84 -11.28 10.28
C LYS A 80 1.08 -10.18 9.25
N LEU A 81 1.22 -8.92 9.69
CA LEU A 81 1.55 -7.79 8.81
C LEU A 81 2.94 -7.98 8.22
N ARG A 82 3.95 -8.30 9.04
CA ARG A 82 5.32 -8.60 8.59
C ARG A 82 5.35 -9.71 7.53
N GLU A 83 4.58 -10.77 7.72
CA GLU A 83 4.45 -11.84 6.72
C GLU A 83 3.78 -11.34 5.43
N ALA A 84 2.70 -10.55 5.54
CA ALA A 84 1.97 -10.04 4.37
C ALA A 84 2.81 -9.09 3.51
N VAL A 85 3.61 -8.22 4.14
CA VAL A 85 4.44 -7.23 3.43
C VAL A 85 5.64 -7.84 2.68
N THR A 86 5.97 -9.11 2.91
CA THR A 86 6.98 -9.83 2.10
C THR A 86 6.60 -9.93 0.62
N GLY A 87 5.34 -9.66 0.27
CA GLY A 87 4.90 -9.51 -1.11
C GLY A 87 5.47 -8.29 -1.82
N PHE A 88 5.86 -7.24 -1.09
CA PHE A 88 6.37 -5.98 -1.65
C PHE A 88 7.83 -6.09 -2.09
N THR A 89 8.04 -6.84 -3.17
CA THR A 89 9.38 -7.16 -3.71
C THR A 89 9.54 -6.70 -5.16
N PRO A 90 10.79 -6.58 -5.64
CA PRO A 90 11.07 -6.28 -7.05
C PRO A 90 10.40 -7.25 -8.03
N LYS A 91 10.22 -8.52 -7.64
CA LYS A 91 9.51 -9.52 -8.45
C LYS A 91 8.05 -9.15 -8.72
N HIS A 92 7.42 -8.39 -7.83
CA HIS A 92 6.05 -7.90 -7.98
C HIS A 92 5.98 -6.44 -8.46
N GLY A 93 7.10 -5.89 -8.95
CA GLY A 93 7.19 -4.56 -9.54
C GLY A 93 7.45 -3.42 -8.55
N TYR A 94 7.83 -3.72 -7.30
CA TYR A 94 8.18 -2.70 -6.31
C TYR A 94 9.66 -2.34 -6.37
N GLU A 95 9.94 -1.06 -6.55
CA GLU A 95 11.26 -0.45 -6.50
C GLU A 95 11.47 0.21 -5.13
N SER A 96 12.61 -0.07 -4.48
CA SER A 96 12.93 0.55 -3.18
C SER A 96 13.52 1.94 -3.40
N LEU A 97 12.85 2.97 -2.88
CA LEU A 97 13.27 4.37 -2.99
C LEU A 97 14.05 4.82 -1.76
N VAL A 98 13.57 4.47 -0.57
CA VAL A 98 14.21 4.82 0.71
C VAL A 98 14.29 3.59 1.58
N ARG A 99 15.42 3.46 2.29
CA ARG A 99 15.64 2.46 3.31
C ARG A 99 16.36 3.09 4.50
N VAL A 100 15.70 3.11 5.65
CA VAL A 100 16.27 3.54 6.93
C VAL A 100 16.29 2.35 7.88
N ARG A 101 17.38 2.22 8.63
CA ARG A 101 17.58 1.20 9.66
C ARG A 101 18.22 1.91 10.85
N ASP A 102 17.56 1.89 11.99
CA ASP A 102 18.05 2.55 13.20
C ASP A 102 17.57 1.79 14.44
N ASP A 103 18.46 1.34 15.32
CA ASP A 103 18.18 0.68 16.60
C ASP A 103 16.96 -0.28 16.70
N GLY A 104 16.73 -1.07 15.64
CA GLY A 104 15.62 -2.05 15.58
C GLY A 104 14.38 -1.57 14.85
N GLU A 105 14.34 -0.30 14.47
CA GLU A 105 13.36 0.33 13.60
C GLU A 105 13.78 0.21 12.13
N LYS A 106 12.81 -0.04 11.26
CA LYS A 106 13.02 -0.16 9.83
C LYS A 106 11.97 0.63 9.10
N VAL A 107 12.40 1.56 8.26
CA VAL A 107 11.51 2.26 7.33
C VAL A 107 11.92 1.93 5.90
N ASP A 108 10.96 1.44 5.11
CA ASP A 108 11.12 1.27 3.66
C ASP A 108 10.04 2.07 2.93
N ILE A 109 10.45 2.85 1.93
CA ILE A 109 9.54 3.49 0.97
C ILE A 109 9.73 2.82 -0.37
N LEU A 110 8.63 2.29 -0.92
CA LEU A 110 8.60 1.53 -2.16
C LEU A 110 7.70 2.22 -3.18
N LEU A 111 8.04 2.08 -4.45
CA LEU A 111 7.27 2.55 -5.58
C LEU A 111 6.93 1.40 -6.50
N LYS A 112 5.66 1.28 -6.87
CA LYS A 112 5.20 0.45 -7.98
C LYS A 112 4.51 1.30 -9.03
N LYS A 113 4.98 1.21 -10.26
CA LYS A 113 4.41 1.92 -11.41
C LYS A 113 3.39 1.02 -12.11
N HIS A 114 2.19 1.54 -12.35
CA HIS A 114 1.17 0.86 -13.15
C HIS A 114 1.15 1.39 -14.59
N SER A 115 0.61 0.60 -15.52
CA SER A 115 0.58 0.93 -16.95
C SER A 115 -0.27 2.16 -17.32
N ASN A 116 -1.17 2.57 -16.43
CA ASN A 116 -2.11 3.70 -16.62
C ASN A 116 -1.61 5.02 -15.99
N SER A 117 -0.29 5.16 -15.78
CA SER A 117 0.32 6.32 -15.10
C SER A 117 -0.13 6.50 -13.64
N ILE A 118 -0.77 5.49 -13.05
CA ILE A 118 -0.99 5.43 -11.60
C ILE A 118 0.27 4.86 -10.96
N ASN A 119 0.72 5.53 -9.92
CA ASN A 119 1.82 5.10 -9.08
C ASN A 119 1.28 4.73 -7.71
N GLU A 120 1.84 3.67 -7.15
CA GLU A 120 1.56 3.19 -5.80
C GLU A 120 2.83 3.36 -4.96
N PHE A 121 2.70 4.14 -3.89
CA PHE A 121 3.74 4.32 -2.89
C PHE A 121 3.36 3.52 -1.66
N VAL A 122 4.30 2.71 -1.19
CA VAL A 122 4.15 1.91 0.01
C VAL A 122 5.19 2.37 1.02
N VAL A 123 4.75 2.80 2.19
CA VAL A 123 5.61 3.08 3.34
C VAL A 123 5.41 1.96 4.36
N LEU A 124 6.50 1.33 4.75
CA LEU A 124 6.57 0.31 5.77
C LEU A 124 7.39 0.87 6.92
N ALA A 125 6.77 1.09 8.08
CA ALA A 125 7.47 1.38 9.32
C ALA A 125 7.31 0.17 10.25
N ASP A 126 8.40 -0.56 10.44
CA ASP A 126 8.47 -1.76 11.28
C ASP A 126 9.30 -1.45 12.52
N GLU A 127 8.61 -1.32 13.64
CA GLU A 127 9.20 -1.12 14.96
C GLU A 127 9.00 -2.38 15.82
N PRO A 128 9.74 -2.56 16.92
CA PRO A 128 9.61 -3.76 17.75
C PRO A 128 8.19 -4.04 18.25
N LYS A 129 7.42 -2.99 18.58
CA LYS A 129 6.09 -3.08 19.20
C LYS A 129 4.97 -2.47 18.36
N GLU A 130 5.29 -1.92 17.21
CA GLU A 130 4.34 -1.23 16.35
C GLU A 130 4.67 -1.54 14.89
N PHE A 131 3.64 -1.66 14.06
CA PHE A 131 3.81 -1.78 12.63
C PHE A 131 2.83 -0.86 11.92
N THR A 132 3.35 0.00 11.07
CA THR A 132 2.56 0.90 10.23
C THR A 132 2.81 0.60 8.76
N LEU A 133 1.73 0.34 8.03
CA LEU A 133 1.69 0.24 6.57
C LEU A 133 0.87 1.41 6.04
N ILE A 134 1.47 2.20 5.15
CA ILE A 134 0.79 3.25 4.40
C ILE A 134 0.87 2.91 2.93
N VAL A 135 -0.26 2.89 2.23
CA VAL A 135 -0.35 2.76 0.78
C VAL A 135 -1.02 4.00 0.22
N ILE A 136 -0.32 4.70 -0.66
CA ILE A 136 -0.80 5.88 -1.37
C ILE A 136 -0.84 5.56 -2.85
N THR A 137 -1.99 5.75 -3.47
CA THR A 137 -2.17 5.50 -4.91
C THR A 137 -2.59 6.79 -5.58
N GLY A 138 -1.97 7.13 -6.71
CA GLY A 138 -2.28 8.38 -7.40
C GLY A 138 -1.56 8.54 -8.73
N ARG A 139 -2.02 9.51 -9.52
CA ARG A 139 -1.40 9.93 -10.79
C ARG A 139 -0.36 11.01 -10.53
N MET A 140 0.65 10.68 -9.72
CA MET A 140 1.73 11.58 -9.36
C MET A 140 2.92 11.38 -10.29
N SER A 141 3.53 12.47 -10.76
CA SER A 141 4.80 12.42 -11.49
C SER A 141 5.98 12.29 -10.53
N LEU A 142 7.17 11.94 -11.04
CA LEU A 142 8.40 11.97 -10.23
C LEU A 142 8.69 13.39 -9.70
N GLN A 143 8.34 14.41 -10.49
CA GLN A 143 8.44 15.83 -10.13
C GLN A 143 7.57 16.13 -8.90
N ASP A 144 6.31 15.69 -8.91
CA ASP A 144 5.37 15.90 -7.79
C ASP A 144 5.92 15.32 -6.47
N ILE A 145 6.61 14.18 -6.53
CA ILE A 145 7.23 13.55 -5.34
C ILE A 145 8.48 14.32 -4.90
N GLN A 146 9.28 14.78 -5.86
CA GLN A 146 10.46 15.60 -5.57
C GLN A 146 10.06 16.92 -4.93
N ASP A 147 8.93 17.51 -5.31
CA ASP A 147 8.42 18.74 -4.70
C ASP A 147 7.98 18.48 -3.24
N ILE A 148 7.33 17.35 -2.96
CA ILE A 148 6.97 16.94 -1.57
C ILE A 148 8.21 16.71 -0.70
N ILE A 149 9.24 16.07 -1.23
CA ILE A 149 10.45 15.69 -0.48
C ILE A 149 11.46 16.87 -0.41
N GLY A 150 11.50 17.71 -1.44
CA GLY A 150 12.51 18.71 -1.70
C GLY A 150 12.35 20.03 -0.94
N GLU A 151 11.17 20.35 -0.41
CA GLU A 151 10.96 21.59 0.35
C GLU A 151 11.74 21.66 1.68
N LYS A 152 12.33 20.55 2.17
CA LYS A 152 13.19 20.57 3.37
C LYS A 152 14.54 21.30 3.21
N LYS A 153 14.87 21.89 2.05
CA LYS A 153 16.19 22.55 1.84
C LYS A 153 16.23 24.08 1.92
N HIS A 154 15.12 24.79 2.18
CA HIS A 154 15.19 26.23 2.39
C HIS A 154 14.22 26.74 3.46
N LYS A 155 14.57 26.54 4.74
CA LYS A 155 14.41 27.57 5.76
C LYS A 155 15.28 27.31 6.99
#